data_AF-G5LPI1-F1
#
_entry.id   AF-G5LPI1-F1
#
_cell.length_a   1.000
_cell.length_b   1.000
_cell.length_c   1.000
_cell.angle_alpha   90.00
_cell.angle_beta   90.00
_cell.angle_gamma   90.00
#
_symmetry.space_group_name_H-M   'P 1'
#
loop_
_entity.id
_entity.type
_entity.pdbx_description
1 polymer ?
#
loop_
_entity_poly.entity_id
_entity_poly.type
_entity_poly.pdbx_seq_one_letter_code
_entity_poly.pdbx_strand_id
1 'polypeptide(L)'
;MQNKALEKAGLPYTYMAFEVDNTTFASAIEGLKALKMRGTGVSMPNKQLACEYVDELTPAAKLVGAINTIVNDDGYLRGYNTDGTGHIRAIKESGFDIRGKTMVLLGAGGAATAIGAQAAIEGIKEIKLFNRKDDFFSKKRLPLRS
;
A
#
# COMPACT_ATOMS: atom_id res chain seq x y z
N MET A 1 9.55 -15.00 4.51
CA MET A 1 9.19 -14.73 3.09
C MET A 1 10.25 -13.88 2.39
N GLN A 2 10.49 -12.64 2.81
CA GLN A 2 11.37 -11.70 2.08
C GLN A 2 12.81 -12.21 1.87
N ASN A 3 13.48 -12.69 2.92
CA ASN A 3 14.84 -13.23 2.80
C ASN A 3 14.94 -14.39 1.80
N LYS A 4 13.90 -15.23 1.69
CA LYS A 4 13.85 -16.31 0.69
C LYS A 4 13.66 -15.78 -0.74
N ALA A 5 12.90 -14.70 -0.91
CA ALA A 5 12.76 -14.05 -2.21
C ALA A 5 14.08 -13.38 -2.65
N LEU A 6 14.78 -12.71 -1.72
CA LEU A 6 16.08 -12.09 -1.95
C LEU A 6 17.15 -13.13 -2.32
N GLU A 7 17.22 -14.24 -1.57
CA GLU A 7 18.09 -15.38 -1.86
C GLU A 7 17.84 -15.94 -3.28
N LYS A 8 16.58 -16.21 -3.63
CA LYS A 8 16.21 -16.73 -4.95
C LYS A 8 16.52 -15.75 -6.09
N ALA A 9 16.49 -14.46 -5.81
CA ALA A 9 16.81 -13.41 -6.77
C ALA A 9 18.33 -13.12 -6.88
N GLY A 10 19.17 -13.77 -6.07
CA GLY A 10 20.62 -13.52 -6.04
C GLY A 10 20.97 -12.11 -5.54
N LEU A 11 20.09 -11.49 -4.75
CA LEU A 11 20.29 -10.13 -4.27
C LEU A 11 21.00 -10.11 -2.91
N PRO A 12 22.09 -9.34 -2.75
CA PRO A 12 22.88 -9.30 -1.53
C PRO A 12 22.25 -8.39 -0.46
N TYR A 13 20.98 -8.64 -0.13
CA TYR A 13 20.23 -7.89 0.88
C TYR A 13 19.68 -8.82 1.95
N THR A 14 19.47 -8.25 3.14
CA THR A 14 18.76 -8.90 4.25
C THR A 14 17.58 -8.04 4.65
N TYR A 15 16.42 -8.67 4.82
CA TYR A 15 15.21 -8.08 5.38
C TYR A 15 15.10 -8.42 6.87
N MET A 16 15.03 -7.39 7.71
CA MET A 16 14.93 -7.50 9.17
C MET A 16 13.66 -6.83 9.68
N ALA A 17 13.15 -7.30 10.82
CA ALA A 17 12.03 -6.69 11.50
C ALA A 17 12.56 -5.74 12.58
N PHE A 18 12.01 -4.52 12.61
CA PHE A 18 12.31 -3.51 13.62
C PHE A 18 11.00 -3.06 14.25
N GLU A 19 10.93 -3.05 15.57
CA GLU A 19 9.79 -2.51 16.30
C GLU A 19 9.93 -0.99 16.39
N VAL A 20 8.98 -0.30 15.76
CA VAL A 20 8.92 1.16 15.68
C VAL A 20 7.45 1.56 15.81
N ASP A 21 7.15 2.44 16.75
CA ASP A 21 5.82 3.00 16.93
C ASP A 21 5.74 4.41 16.32
N ASN A 22 4.56 5.05 16.42
CA ASN A 22 4.36 6.40 15.88
C ASN A 22 5.32 7.44 16.51
N THR A 23 5.81 7.22 17.73
CA THR A 23 6.67 8.19 18.45
C THR A 23 8.12 8.14 17.98
N THR A 24 8.55 6.95 17.55
CA THR A 24 9.92 6.68 17.09
C THR A 24 10.05 6.61 15.57
N PHE A 25 8.93 6.69 14.84
CA PHE A 25 8.88 6.55 13.39
C PHE A 25 9.78 7.54 12.64
N ALA A 26 9.76 8.81 13.01
CA ALA A 26 10.59 9.83 12.39
C ALA A 26 12.09 9.47 12.45
N SER A 27 12.57 9.10 13.63
CA SER A 27 13.96 8.68 13.84
C SER A 27 14.31 7.42 13.05
N ALA A 28 13.37 6.48 12.91
CA ALA A 28 13.57 5.29 12.09
C ALA A 28 13.74 5.61 10.59
N ILE A 29 12.98 6.59 10.08
CA ILE A 29 13.13 7.05 8.68
C ILE A 29 14.46 7.75 8.47
N GLU A 30 14.91 8.58 9.41
CA GLU A 30 16.25 9.19 9.36
C GLU A 30 17.36 8.14 9.40
N GLY A 31 17.22 7.13 10.27
CA GLY A 31 18.13 5.98 10.30
C GLY A 31 18.16 5.20 8.99
N LEU A 32 16.99 4.97 8.37
CA LEU A 32 16.86 4.32 7.06
C LEU A 32 17.66 5.08 5.98
N LYS A 33 17.55 6.41 5.94
CA LYS A 33 18.31 7.27 5.03
C LYS A 33 19.81 7.22 5.33
N ALA A 34 20.20 7.40 6.59
CA ALA A 34 21.60 7.44 7.02
C ALA A 34 22.34 6.12 6.74
N LEU A 35 21.67 5.00 6.94
CA LEU A 35 22.20 3.65 6.66
C LEU A 35 22.13 3.28 5.17
N LYS A 36 21.58 4.15 4.32
CA LYS A 36 21.35 3.90 2.88
C LYS A 36 20.59 2.61 2.62
N MET A 37 19.63 2.29 3.48
CA MET A 37 18.79 1.11 3.33
C MET A 37 17.94 1.26 2.05
N ARG A 38 17.88 0.21 1.22
CA ARG A 38 17.20 0.26 -0.07
C ARG A 38 15.69 0.49 0.01
N GLY A 39 15.07 0.06 1.11
CA GLY A 39 13.64 0.24 1.36
C GLY A 39 13.20 -0.49 2.62
N THR A 40 11.93 -0.30 2.98
CA THR A 40 11.32 -0.96 4.15
C THR A 40 9.84 -1.20 3.94
N GLY A 41 9.31 -2.25 4.57
CA GLY A 41 7.88 -2.42 4.75
C GLY A 41 7.39 -1.67 5.98
N VAL A 42 6.17 -1.14 5.91
CA VAL A 42 5.50 -0.42 7.00
C VAL A 42 4.22 -1.16 7.37
N SER A 43 4.05 -1.43 8.67
CA SER A 43 2.85 -2.07 9.22
C SER A 43 2.11 -1.14 10.18
N MET A 44 1.02 -1.64 10.78
CA MET A 44 0.31 -0.92 11.83
C MET A 44 1.23 -0.65 13.03
N PRO A 45 1.09 0.50 13.71
CA PRO A 45 0.12 1.58 13.46
C PRO A 45 0.57 2.63 12.41
N ASN A 46 1.77 2.50 11.86
CA ASN A 46 2.46 3.59 11.15
C ASN A 46 2.03 3.83 9.70
N LYS A 47 1.18 2.97 9.11
CA LYS A 47 0.87 3.03 7.65
C LYS A 47 0.34 4.39 7.17
N GLN A 48 -0.43 5.10 7.98
CA GLN A 48 -0.94 6.44 7.65
C GLN A 48 0.12 7.51 7.89
N LEU A 49 0.74 7.48 9.07
CA LEU A 49 1.82 8.39 9.45
C LEU A 49 2.95 8.39 8.43
N ALA A 50 3.30 7.23 7.88
CA ALA A 50 4.36 7.08 6.91
C ALA A 50 4.17 7.90 5.63
N CYS A 51 2.94 8.29 5.28
CA CYS A 51 2.67 9.18 4.15
C CYS A 51 3.28 10.58 4.34
N GLU A 52 3.50 11.00 5.60
CA GLU A 52 4.07 12.31 5.95
C GLU A 52 5.60 12.34 5.85
N TYR A 53 6.25 11.18 5.75
CA TYR A 53 7.71 11.03 5.81
C TYR A 53 8.33 10.57 4.48
N VAL A 54 7.59 10.69 3.37
CA VAL A 54 8.07 10.35 2.03
C VAL A 54 7.97 11.56 1.10
N ASP A 55 8.86 11.63 0.13
CA ASP A 55 8.92 12.72 -0.85
C ASP A 55 7.86 12.56 -1.95
N GLU A 56 7.51 11.32 -2.27
CA GLU A 56 6.53 11.01 -3.31
C GLU A 56 5.61 9.85 -2.91
N LEU A 57 4.32 9.99 -3.21
CA LEU A 57 3.33 8.93 -3.06
C LEU A 57 2.83 8.48 -4.44
N THR A 58 2.71 7.17 -4.65
CA THR A 58 2.02 6.66 -5.85
C THR A 58 0.54 7.07 -5.88
N PRO A 59 -0.11 7.12 -7.06
CA PRO A 59 -1.53 7.46 -7.14
C PRO A 59 -2.41 6.59 -6.25
N ALA A 60 -2.12 5.27 -6.17
CA ALA A 60 -2.85 4.36 -5.29
C ALA A 60 -2.64 4.69 -3.81
N ALA A 61 -1.41 4.99 -3.41
CA ALA A 61 -1.11 5.40 -2.04
C ALA A 61 -1.82 6.70 -1.65
N LYS A 62 -1.87 7.70 -2.56
CA LYS A 62 -2.61 8.95 -2.37
C LYS A 62 -4.10 8.71 -2.15
N LEU A 63 -4.72 7.86 -2.98
CA LEU A 63 -6.15 7.53 -2.86
C LEU A 63 -6.48 6.78 -1.56
N VAL A 64 -5.58 5.87 -1.14
CA VAL A 64 -5.78 5.08 0.09
C VAL A 64 -5.51 5.89 1.34
N GLY A 65 -4.58 6.86 1.27
CA GLY A 65 -4.09 7.64 2.42
C GLY A 65 -3.20 6.82 3.36
N ALA A 66 -2.59 5.74 2.86
CA ALA A 66 -1.71 4.88 3.65
C ALA A 66 -0.71 4.13 2.75
N ILE A 67 0.53 3.99 3.23
CA ILE A 67 1.59 3.22 2.58
C ILE A 67 2.03 2.04 3.44
N ASN A 68 2.44 0.95 2.78
CA ASN A 68 2.98 -0.24 3.42
C ASN A 68 4.41 -0.55 2.94
N THR A 69 4.95 0.24 1.99
CA THR A 69 6.26 0.03 1.39
C THR A 69 6.89 1.39 1.10
N ILE A 70 8.13 1.59 1.51
CA ILE A 70 8.95 2.76 1.19
C ILE A 70 10.15 2.27 0.40
N VAL A 71 10.43 2.91 -0.73
CA VAL A 71 11.63 2.70 -1.54
C VAL A 71 12.51 3.93 -1.40
N ASN A 72 13.79 3.71 -1.12
CA ASN A 72 14.77 4.78 -0.94
C ASN A 72 15.73 4.82 -2.13
N ASP A 73 15.56 5.83 -2.98
CA ASP A 73 16.43 6.10 -4.13
C ASP A 73 17.42 7.21 -3.73
N ASP A 74 18.52 6.81 -3.07
CA ASP A 74 19.61 7.69 -2.62
C ASP A 74 19.16 8.90 -1.76
N GLY A 75 18.24 8.66 -0.83
CA GLY A 75 17.68 9.67 0.07
C GLY A 75 16.32 10.20 -0.36
N TYR A 76 15.93 9.96 -1.62
CA TYR A 76 14.60 10.26 -2.13
C TYR A 76 13.64 9.10 -1.82
N LEU A 77 12.66 9.34 -0.96
CA LEU A 77 11.73 8.32 -0.49
C LEU A 77 10.43 8.33 -1.28
N ARG A 78 10.11 7.19 -1.90
CA ARG A 78 8.82 6.96 -2.55
C ARG A 78 7.99 5.95 -1.78
N GLY A 79 6.77 6.34 -1.43
CA GLY A 79 5.79 5.53 -0.71
C GLY A 79 4.78 4.83 -1.63
N TYR A 80 4.54 3.55 -1.34
CA TYR A 80 3.66 2.68 -2.11
C TYR A 80 2.65 1.98 -1.20
N ASN A 81 1.49 1.67 -1.76
CA ASN A 81 0.55 0.72 -1.19
C ASN A 81 0.53 -0.54 -2.06
N THR A 82 1.29 -1.57 -1.66
CA THR A 82 1.45 -2.79 -2.45
C THR A 82 0.29 -3.77 -2.31
N ASP A 83 -0.56 -3.63 -1.27
CA ASP A 83 -1.72 -4.50 -1.02
C ASP A 83 -2.70 -4.47 -2.21
N GLY A 84 -2.97 -3.27 -2.75
CA GLY A 84 -3.85 -3.09 -3.91
C GLY A 84 -3.23 -3.61 -5.22
N THR A 85 -2.00 -3.18 -5.53
CA THR A 85 -1.27 -3.64 -6.73
C THR A 85 -1.10 -5.15 -6.78
N GLY A 86 -0.76 -5.78 -5.66
CA GLY A 86 -0.56 -7.23 -5.60
C GLY A 86 -1.83 -8.00 -5.96
N HIS A 87 -2.98 -7.55 -5.43
CA HIS A 87 -4.26 -8.20 -5.71
C HIS A 87 -4.71 -8.02 -7.18
N ILE A 88 -4.65 -6.79 -7.71
CA ILE A 88 -5.03 -6.55 -9.11
C ILE A 88 -4.09 -7.26 -10.08
N ARG A 89 -2.79 -7.33 -9.75
CA ARG A 89 -1.83 -8.10 -10.53
C ARG A 89 -2.17 -9.59 -10.54
N ALA A 90 -2.53 -10.18 -9.39
CA ALA A 90 -2.93 -11.59 -9.32
C ALA A 90 -4.17 -11.89 -10.19
N ILE A 91 -5.15 -10.98 -10.24
CA ILE A 91 -6.32 -11.10 -11.13
C ILE A 91 -5.90 -11.06 -12.60
N LYS A 92 -4.98 -10.17 -12.97
CA LYS A 92 -4.46 -10.10 -14.35
C LYS A 92 -3.69 -11.37 -14.72
N GLU A 93 -2.86 -11.89 -13.80
CA GLU A 93 -2.08 -13.12 -13.99
C GLU A 93 -2.98 -14.37 -14.11
N SER A 94 -4.22 -14.34 -13.61
CA SER A 94 -5.22 -15.39 -13.88
C SER A 94 -5.92 -15.27 -15.23
N GLY A 95 -5.54 -14.28 -16.06
CA GLY A 95 -6.11 -14.04 -17.38
C GLY A 95 -7.40 -13.21 -17.38
N PHE A 96 -7.75 -12.57 -16.26
CA PHE A 96 -8.97 -11.76 -16.16
C PHE A 96 -8.66 -10.26 -16.24
N ASP A 97 -9.27 -9.56 -17.22
CA ASP A 97 -9.22 -8.11 -17.33
C ASP A 97 -10.40 -7.45 -16.61
N ILE A 98 -10.08 -6.60 -15.63
CA ILE A 98 -11.07 -5.86 -14.82
C ILE A 98 -11.58 -4.59 -15.52
N ARG A 99 -10.96 -4.15 -16.61
CA ARG A 99 -11.30 -2.89 -17.27
C ARG A 99 -12.75 -2.90 -17.76
N GLY A 100 -13.47 -1.82 -17.45
CA GLY A 100 -14.87 -1.67 -17.82
C GLY A 100 -15.85 -2.60 -17.08
N LYS A 101 -15.39 -3.41 -16.12
CA LYS A 101 -16.22 -4.34 -15.35
C LYS A 101 -16.75 -3.70 -14.06
N THR A 102 -17.66 -4.40 -13.39
CA THR A 102 -18.15 -4.06 -12.05
C THR A 102 -17.54 -5.04 -11.04
N MET A 103 -16.97 -4.51 -9.95
CA MET A 103 -16.46 -5.28 -8.82
C MET A 103 -17.36 -5.12 -7.60
N VAL A 104 -17.54 -6.20 -6.85
CA VAL A 104 -18.15 -6.16 -5.52
C VAL A 104 -17.06 -6.30 -4.48
N LEU A 105 -16.97 -5.34 -3.57
CA LEU A 105 -16.08 -5.39 -2.40
C LEU A 105 -16.89 -5.62 -1.14
N LEU A 106 -16.53 -6.66 -0.40
CA LEU A 106 -17.10 -6.97 0.90
C LEU A 106 -16.13 -6.51 2.00
N GLY A 107 -16.54 -5.51 2.77
CA GLY A 107 -15.73 -4.86 3.79
C GLY A 107 -15.12 -3.54 3.34
N ALA A 108 -15.00 -2.57 4.26
CA ALA A 108 -14.43 -1.23 4.01
C ALA A 108 -13.04 -1.02 4.67
N GLY A 109 -12.36 -2.10 5.05
CA GLY A 109 -11.05 -2.06 5.71
C GLY A 109 -9.88 -1.63 4.81
N GLY A 110 -8.67 -1.66 5.36
CA GLY A 110 -7.45 -1.23 4.66
C GLY A 110 -7.21 -1.96 3.33
N ALA A 111 -7.33 -3.28 3.32
CA ALA A 111 -7.15 -4.09 2.11
C ALA A 111 -8.21 -3.79 1.04
N ALA A 112 -9.50 -3.73 1.41
CA ALA A 112 -10.57 -3.41 0.47
C ALA A 112 -10.42 -1.99 -0.11
N THR A 113 -9.99 -1.02 0.71
CA THR A 113 -9.67 0.33 0.22
C THR A 113 -8.53 0.28 -0.80
N ALA A 114 -7.44 -0.45 -0.50
CA ALA A 114 -6.30 -0.55 -1.40
C ALA A 114 -6.65 -1.24 -2.72
N ILE A 115 -7.42 -2.33 -2.68
CA ILE A 115 -7.90 -3.03 -3.87
C ILE A 115 -8.80 -2.12 -4.70
N GLY A 116 -9.76 -1.44 -4.06
CA GLY A 116 -10.68 -0.54 -4.76
C GLY A 116 -9.96 0.65 -5.41
N ALA A 117 -8.99 1.26 -4.70
CA ALA A 117 -8.18 2.33 -5.24
C ALA A 117 -7.35 1.87 -6.45
N GLN A 118 -6.70 0.72 -6.36
CA GLN A 118 -5.93 0.18 -7.48
C GLN A 118 -6.85 -0.20 -8.66
N ALA A 119 -8.01 -0.81 -8.40
CA ALA A 119 -8.96 -1.15 -9.44
C ALA A 119 -9.47 0.09 -10.19
N ALA A 120 -9.71 1.20 -9.48
CA ALA A 120 -10.08 2.49 -10.07
C ALA A 120 -9.00 3.01 -11.01
N ILE A 121 -7.72 2.97 -10.61
CA ILE A 121 -6.58 3.36 -11.45
C ILE A 121 -6.48 2.50 -12.71
N GLU A 122 -6.84 1.22 -12.61
CA GLU A 122 -6.75 0.23 -13.69
C GLU A 122 -7.96 0.24 -14.64
N GLY A 123 -8.90 1.16 -14.43
CA GLY A 123 -10.02 1.41 -15.33
C GLY A 123 -11.25 0.52 -15.09
N ILE A 124 -11.47 0.09 -13.86
CA ILE A 124 -12.75 -0.54 -13.51
C ILE A 124 -13.91 0.44 -13.68
N LYS A 125 -15.08 -0.03 -14.11
CA LYS A 125 -16.24 0.85 -14.37
C LYS A 125 -16.97 1.22 -13.08
N GLU A 126 -17.15 0.24 -12.19
CA GLU A 126 -17.98 0.42 -10.99
C GLU A 126 -17.47 -0.46 -9.85
N ILE A 127 -17.49 0.08 -8.63
CA ILE A 127 -17.20 -0.66 -7.40
C ILE A 127 -18.42 -0.58 -6.48
N LYS A 128 -18.98 -1.75 -6.15
CA LYS A 128 -20.09 -1.88 -5.20
C LYS A 128 -19.54 -2.35 -3.85
N LEU A 129 -19.53 -1.44 -2.88
CA LEU A 129 -19.01 -1.70 -1.53
C LEU A 129 -20.13 -2.11 -0.58
N PHE A 130 -19.98 -3.25 0.08
CA PHE A 130 -20.87 -3.72 1.14
C PHE A 130 -20.08 -3.81 2.43
N ASN A 131 -20.48 -3.07 3.46
CA ASN A 131 -19.86 -3.14 4.78
C ASN A 131 -20.95 -3.29 5.85
N ARG A 132 -20.63 -3.96 6.97
CA ARG A 132 -21.49 -3.94 8.14
C ARG A 132 -21.58 -2.49 8.66
N LYS A 133 -22.68 -2.15 9.33
CA LYS A 133 -22.79 -0.85 10.02
C LYS A 133 -21.90 -0.87 11.27
N ASP A 134 -20.63 -0.59 11.07
CA ASP A 134 -19.60 -0.44 12.09
C ASP A 134 -19.07 1.00 12.11
N ASP A 135 -18.14 1.30 13.01
CA ASP A 135 -17.52 2.62 13.14
C ASP A 135 -16.76 3.07 11.87
N PHE A 136 -16.46 2.14 10.96
CA PHE A 136 -15.81 2.41 9.67
C PHE A 136 -16.82 2.75 8.57
N PHE A 137 -18.10 2.42 8.73
CA PHE A 137 -19.17 2.68 7.75
C PHE A 137 -19.40 4.18 7.47
N SER A 138 -19.24 5.04 8.47
CA SER A 138 -19.49 6.49 8.35
C SER A 138 -18.33 7.26 7.69
N LYS A 139 -17.09 6.73 7.74
CA LYS A 139 -15.86 7.46 7.38
C LYS A 139 -15.46 7.38 5.90
N LYS A 140 -16.06 6.48 5.09
CA LYS A 140 -15.67 6.30 3.68
C LYS A 140 -16.87 6.26 2.72
N ARG A 141 -17.52 7.40 2.52
CA ARG A 141 -18.12 7.69 1.21
C ARG A 141 -16.97 8.05 0.27
N LEU A 142 -16.40 7.04 -0.39
CA LEU A 142 -15.50 7.28 -1.53
C LEU A 142 -16.25 8.18 -2.53
N PRO A 143 -15.72 9.33 -2.93
CA PRO A 143 -16.29 10.13 -4.02
C PRO A 143 -16.00 9.42 -5.34
N LEU A 144 -16.70 8.31 -5.58
CA LEU A 144 -16.69 7.57 -6.84
C LEU A 144 -18.03 7.82 -7.54
N ARG A 145 -18.28 9.08 -7.89
CA ARG A 145 -19.25 9.58 -8.88
C ARG A 145 -18.58 10.86 -9.41
N SER A 146 -18.37 11.07 -10.70
CA SER A 146 -19.07 10.65 -11.92
C SER A 146 -18.07 10.47 -13.06
#